data_AF-A0A3D2G4Q5-F1
#
_entry.id   AF-A0A3D2G4Q5-F1
#
_cell.length_a   1.000
_cell.length_b   1.000
_cell.length_c   1.000
_cell.angle_alpha   90.00
_cell.angle_beta   90.00
_cell.angle_gamma   90.00
#
_symmetry.space_group_name_H-M   'P 1'
#
loop_
_entity.id
_entity.type
_entity.pdbx_description
1 polymer ?
#
loop_
_entity_poly.entity_id
_entity_poly.type
_entity_poly.pdbx_seq_one_letter_code
_entity_poly.pdbx_strand_id
1 'polypeptide(L)'
;MPAEHDVLIRFNNIFKKEDDLYRNAARLLGCSDCEFWILYTLCLSNQPMTQSELCDMQYQPKQTVNSSLKKLEADGYLTLVHKDNRRSKYIELTPLGKKLAANTAQQVIHIELDTFAAFSKEEQDTFLNLYERYADALKEKMQQLQPYRKEP
;
A
#
# COMPACT_ATOMS: atom_id res chain seq x y z
N MET A 1 4.37 27.37 20.23
CA MET A 1 5.56 26.81 19.55
C MET A 1 6.04 25.47 20.12
N PRO A 2 6.01 25.16 21.44
CA PRO A 2 6.41 23.83 21.94
C PRO A 2 5.38 22.71 21.63
N ALA A 3 4.11 22.95 21.92
CA ALA A 3 3.06 21.91 21.81
C ALA A 3 2.84 21.36 20.40
N GLU A 4 2.97 22.19 19.35
CA GLU A 4 2.83 21.76 17.96
C GLU A 4 3.99 20.87 17.51
N HIS A 5 5.20 21.14 18.03
CA HIS A 5 6.39 20.33 17.76
C HIS A 5 6.29 18.95 18.42
N ASP A 6 5.72 18.89 19.63
CA ASP A 6 5.50 17.63 20.36
C ASP A 6 4.51 16.72 19.63
N VAL A 7 3.43 17.29 19.07
CA VAL A 7 2.47 16.54 18.24
C VAL A 7 3.15 15.94 17.01
N LEU A 8 3.98 16.73 16.30
CA LEU A 8 4.68 16.25 15.11
C LEU A 8 5.71 15.15 15.44
N ILE A 9 6.46 15.28 16.54
CA ILE A 9 7.37 14.23 17.01
C ILE A 9 6.61 12.93 17.29
N ARG A 10 5.50 13.03 18.05
CA ARG A 10 4.68 11.86 18.39
C ARG A 10 4.10 11.21 17.14
N PHE A 11 3.54 12.00 16.23
CA PHE A 11 2.99 11.49 14.96
C PHE A 11 4.08 10.81 14.12
N ASN A 12 5.24 11.44 13.95
CA ASN A 12 6.35 10.86 13.20
C ASN A 12 6.83 9.53 13.77
N ASN A 13 6.82 9.38 15.10
CA ASN A 13 7.18 8.11 15.74
C ASN A 13 6.14 7.01 15.47
N ILE A 14 4.85 7.35 15.46
CA ILE A 14 3.77 6.41 15.13
C ILE A 14 3.90 5.98 13.66
N PHE A 15 3.92 6.94 12.74
CA PHE A 15 4.01 6.69 11.31
C PHE A 15 5.24 5.85 10.92
N LYS A 16 6.42 6.21 11.44
CA LYS A 16 7.66 5.46 11.16
C LYS A 16 7.65 4.05 11.74
N LYS A 17 7.02 3.87 12.90
CA LYS A 17 6.88 2.55 13.53
C LYS A 17 5.96 1.65 12.70
N GLU A 18 4.86 2.18 12.19
CA GLU A 18 3.95 1.45 11.29
C GLU A 18 4.66 1.09 9.98
N ASP A 19 5.31 2.06 9.32
CA ASP A 19 6.10 1.83 8.10
C ASP A 19 7.18 0.75 8.31
N ASP A 20 7.90 0.78 9.44
CA ASP A 20 8.88 -0.25 9.77
C ASP A 20 8.25 -1.63 10.01
N LEU A 21 7.07 -1.68 10.63
CA LEU A 21 6.33 -2.93 10.87
C LEU A 21 6.01 -3.66 9.56
N TYR A 22 5.46 -2.96 8.56
CA TYR A 22 5.12 -3.56 7.27
C TYR A 22 6.38 -3.99 6.50
N ARG A 23 7.43 -3.15 6.47
CA ARG A 23 8.70 -3.53 5.82
C ARG A 23 9.32 -4.77 6.46
N ASN A 24 9.27 -4.87 7.79
CA ASN A 24 9.78 -6.03 8.53
C ASN A 24 8.94 -7.27 8.25
N ALA A 25 7.60 -7.14 8.21
CA ALA A 25 6.71 -8.23 7.86
C ALA A 25 6.96 -8.72 6.43
N ALA A 26 7.02 -7.82 5.44
CA ALA A 26 7.30 -8.18 4.05
C ALA A 26 8.61 -8.97 3.92
N ARG A 27 9.69 -8.48 4.55
CA ARG A 27 11.00 -9.14 4.56
C ARG A 27 10.98 -10.50 5.26
N LEU A 28 10.32 -10.60 6.41
CA LEU A 28 10.18 -11.86 7.15
C LEU A 28 9.42 -12.91 6.33
N LEU A 29 8.41 -12.46 5.57
CA LEU A 29 7.57 -13.29 4.72
C LEU A 29 8.18 -13.56 3.32
N GLY A 30 9.42 -13.10 3.09
CA GLY A 30 10.17 -13.36 1.86
C GLY A 30 9.76 -12.54 0.64
N CYS A 31 9.07 -11.41 0.84
CA CYS A 31 8.69 -10.48 -0.22
C CYS A 31 9.53 -9.21 -0.19
N SER A 32 9.73 -8.58 -1.35
CA SER A 32 10.06 -7.16 -1.38
C SER A 32 8.86 -6.32 -0.93
N ASP A 33 9.11 -5.09 -0.49
CA ASP A 33 8.08 -4.15 -0.07
C ASP A 33 7.02 -3.92 -1.17
N CYS A 34 7.45 -3.72 -2.42
CA CYS A 34 6.53 -3.52 -3.54
C CYS A 34 5.73 -4.79 -3.89
N GLU A 35 6.34 -5.97 -3.88
CA GLU A 35 5.61 -7.24 -4.09
C GLU A 35 4.57 -7.46 -3.00
N PHE A 36 4.92 -7.17 -1.74
CA PHE A 36 4.01 -7.27 -0.61
C PHE A 36 2.78 -6.38 -0.80
N TRP A 37 2.97 -5.09 -1.09
CA TRP A 37 1.85 -4.17 -1.30
C TRP A 37 1.02 -4.49 -2.55
N ILE A 38 1.64 -5.05 -3.61
CA ILE A 38 0.90 -5.58 -4.77
C ILE A 38 -0.03 -6.71 -4.33
N LEU A 39 0.49 -7.72 -3.63
CA LEU A 39 -0.30 -8.86 -3.17
C LEU A 39 -1.38 -8.42 -2.16
N TYR A 40 -1.05 -7.49 -1.27
CA TYR A 40 -1.97 -6.90 -0.29
C TYR A 40 -3.18 -6.26 -0.96
N THR A 41 -2.93 -5.36 -1.92
CA THR A 41 -4.00 -4.68 -2.67
C THR A 41 -4.85 -5.66 -3.47
N LEU A 42 -4.24 -6.69 -4.07
CA LEU A 42 -4.97 -7.73 -4.79
C LEU A 42 -5.84 -8.59 -3.86
N CYS A 43 -5.40 -8.85 -2.62
CA CYS A 43 -6.17 -9.62 -1.64
C CYS A 43 -7.40 -8.87 -1.14
N LEU A 44 -7.30 -7.55 -0.93
CA LEU A 44 -8.42 -6.72 -0.47
C LEU A 44 -9.38 -6.32 -1.59
N SER A 45 -8.95 -6.45 -2.85
CA SER A 45 -9.80 -6.10 -3.98
C SER A 45 -10.93 -7.10 -4.16
N ASN A 46 -12.17 -6.60 -4.09
CA ASN A 46 -13.36 -7.40 -4.33
C ASN A 46 -13.72 -7.55 -5.81
N GLN A 47 -12.92 -6.97 -6.73
CA GLN A 47 -13.20 -6.95 -8.17
C GLN A 47 -11.92 -7.17 -9.00
N PRO A 48 -12.02 -7.66 -10.24
CA PRO A 48 -10.86 -7.76 -11.12
C PRO A 48 -10.19 -6.39 -11.31
N MET A 49 -8.90 -6.32 -11.02
CA MET A 49 -8.13 -5.07 -11.09
C MET A 49 -7.25 -5.04 -12.34
N THR A 50 -7.14 -3.88 -12.97
CA THR A 50 -6.20 -3.63 -14.06
C THR A 50 -4.82 -3.24 -13.54
N GLN A 51 -3.80 -3.44 -14.37
CA GLN A 51 -2.45 -2.98 -14.06
C GLN A 51 -2.39 -1.46 -13.82
N SER A 52 -3.19 -0.67 -14.55
CA SER A 52 -3.22 0.79 -14.37
C SER A 52 -3.80 1.17 -13.01
N GLU A 53 -4.95 0.61 -12.65
CA GLU A 53 -5.59 0.86 -11.35
C GLU A 53 -4.66 0.48 -10.20
N LEU A 54 -4.01 -0.70 -10.29
CA LEU A 54 -3.02 -1.09 -9.29
C LEU A 54 -1.88 -0.06 -9.20
N CYS A 55 -1.31 0.37 -10.32
CA CYS A 55 -0.23 1.36 -10.31
C CYS A 55 -0.65 2.69 -9.66
N ASP A 56 -1.90 3.11 -9.85
CA ASP A 56 -2.42 4.35 -9.28
C ASP A 56 -2.71 4.21 -7.77
N MET A 57 -3.02 2.99 -7.29
CA MET A 57 -3.26 2.70 -5.87
C MET A 57 -1.99 2.45 -5.05
N GLN A 58 -0.85 2.12 -5.66
CA GLN A 58 0.34 1.68 -4.92
C GLN A 58 1.12 2.80 -4.23
N TYR A 59 0.86 4.08 -4.54
CA TYR A 59 1.63 5.25 -4.05
C TYR A 59 3.17 5.12 -4.15
N GLN A 60 3.64 4.17 -4.96
CA GLN A 60 5.05 3.85 -5.24
C GLN A 60 5.41 4.28 -6.66
N PRO A 61 6.71 4.47 -6.98
CA PRO A 61 7.12 4.82 -8.33
C PRO A 61 6.63 3.80 -9.36
N LYS A 62 6.02 4.26 -10.46
CA LYS A 62 5.49 3.39 -11.52
C LYS A 62 6.53 2.41 -12.07
N GLN A 63 7.81 2.80 -12.07
CA GLN A 63 8.90 1.91 -12.47
C GLN A 63 9.04 0.71 -11.53
N THR A 64 9.00 0.95 -10.22
CA THR A 64 9.09 -0.08 -9.17
C THR A 64 7.89 -1.03 -9.20
N VAL A 65 6.68 -0.49 -9.36
CA VAL A 65 5.46 -1.31 -9.47
C VAL A 65 5.54 -2.21 -10.71
N ASN A 66 5.95 -1.65 -11.86
CA ASN A 66 6.05 -2.42 -13.10
C ASN A 66 7.15 -3.48 -13.07
N SER A 67 8.30 -3.21 -12.44
CA SER A 67 9.36 -4.23 -12.30
C SER A 67 8.91 -5.37 -11.38
N SER A 68 8.22 -5.05 -10.28
CA SER A 68 7.69 -6.05 -9.34
C SER A 68 6.59 -6.90 -9.96
N LEU A 69 5.66 -6.29 -10.71
CA LEU A 69 4.65 -7.03 -11.47
C LEU A 69 5.26 -7.99 -12.49
N LYS A 70 6.28 -7.53 -13.25
CA LYS A 70 6.97 -8.38 -14.22
C LYS A 70 7.68 -9.55 -13.55
N LYS A 71 8.26 -9.34 -12.37
CA LYS A 71 8.90 -10.42 -11.61
C LYS A 71 7.85 -11.42 -11.11
N LEU A 72 6.75 -10.96 -10.52
CA LEU A 72 5.66 -11.83 -10.10
C LEU A 72 5.04 -12.62 -11.26
N GLU A 73 4.96 -12.02 -12.46
CA GLU A 73 4.53 -12.70 -13.67
C GLU A 73 5.54 -13.77 -14.13
N ALA A 74 6.83 -13.41 -14.19
CA ALA A 74 7.91 -14.31 -14.59
C ALA A 74 8.07 -15.51 -13.64
N ASP A 75 7.88 -15.30 -12.34
CA ASP A 75 7.90 -16.35 -11.31
C ASP A 75 6.59 -17.17 -11.29
N GLY A 76 5.61 -16.83 -12.13
CA GLY A 76 4.37 -17.58 -12.30
C GLY A 76 3.31 -17.32 -11.22
N TYR A 77 3.44 -16.26 -10.42
CA TYR A 77 2.46 -15.89 -9.39
C TYR A 77 1.24 -15.17 -9.95
N LEU A 78 1.39 -14.41 -11.04
CA LEU A 78 0.27 -13.73 -11.68
C LEU A 78 0.36 -13.82 -13.20
N THR A 79 -0.75 -13.50 -13.86
CA THR A 79 -0.82 -13.34 -15.31
C THR A 79 -1.54 -12.05 -15.67
N LEU A 80 -1.08 -11.39 -16.73
CA LEU A 80 -1.77 -10.24 -17.30
C LEU A 80 -2.66 -10.67 -18.47
N VAL A 81 -3.98 -10.61 -18.28
CA VAL A 81 -4.96 -11.02 -19.29
C VAL A 81 -5.67 -9.82 -19.92
N HIS A 82 -5.89 -9.87 -21.23
CA HIS A 82 -6.78 -8.91 -21.89
C HIS A 82 -8.22 -9.38 -21.73
N LYS A 83 -9.07 -8.57 -21.10
CA LYS A 83 -10.53 -8.75 -21.19
C LYS A 83 -11.07 -8.03 -22.42
N ASP A 84 -12.37 -8.18 -22.69
CA ASP A 84 -13.08 -7.75 -23.92
C ASP A 84 -12.63 -6.39 -24.51
N ASN A 85 -12.24 -5.44 -23.66
CA ASN A 85 -11.57 -4.22 -24.07
C ASN A 85 -10.04 -4.41 -24.15
N ARG A 86 -9.53 -4.73 -25.36
CA ARG A 86 -8.10 -5.02 -25.67
C ARG A 86 -7.07 -3.97 -25.21
N ARG A 87 -7.49 -2.82 -24.69
CA ARG A 87 -6.60 -1.77 -24.17
C ARG A 87 -6.12 -2.01 -22.74
N SER A 88 -6.87 -2.74 -21.92
CA SER A 88 -6.55 -2.91 -20.50
C SER A 88 -6.11 -4.33 -20.18
N LYS A 89 -5.00 -4.44 -19.44
CA LYS A 89 -4.50 -5.70 -18.89
C LYS A 89 -5.01 -5.86 -17.46
N TYR A 90 -5.76 -6.93 -17.23
CA TYR A 90 -6.23 -7.35 -15.91
C TYR A 90 -5.20 -8.25 -15.26
N ILE A 91 -5.06 -8.10 -13.94
CA ILE A 91 -4.17 -8.93 -13.13
C ILE A 91 -4.99 -10.09 -12.59
N GLU A 92 -4.53 -11.30 -12.82
CA GLU A 92 -5.11 -12.51 -12.23
C GLU A 92 -4.02 -13.29 -11.49
N LEU A 93 -4.25 -13.58 -10.22
CA LEU A 93 -3.38 -14.46 -9.44
C LEU A 93 -3.54 -15.91 -9.92
N THR A 94 -2.43 -16.55 -10.24
CA THR A 94 -2.41 -18.00 -10.52
C THR A 94 -2.68 -18.77 -9.23
N PRO A 95 -2.91 -20.10 -9.28
CA PRO A 95 -2.98 -20.92 -8.07
C PRO A 95 -1.73 -20.76 -7.19
N LEU A 96 -0.54 -20.61 -7.79
CA LEU A 96 0.70 -20.37 -7.08
C LEU A 96 0.70 -18.97 -6.42
N GLY A 97 0.25 -17.94 -7.13
CA GLY A 97 0.11 -16.59 -6.58
C GLY A 97 -0.88 -16.47 -5.43
N LYS A 98 -2.01 -17.19 -5.51
CA LYS A 98 -2.97 -17.26 -4.40
C LYS A 98 -2.34 -17.89 -3.17
N LYS A 99 -1.54 -18.95 -3.36
CA LYS A 99 -0.79 -19.57 -2.26
C LYS A 99 0.28 -18.62 -1.69
N LEU A 100 0.99 -17.88 -2.54
CA LEU A 100 1.94 -16.85 -2.08
C LEU A 100 1.21 -15.80 -1.24
N ALA A 101 0.15 -15.21 -1.78
CA ALA A 101 -0.65 -14.18 -1.13
C ALA A 101 -1.20 -14.64 0.24
N ALA A 102 -1.75 -15.86 0.31
CA ALA A 102 -2.23 -16.45 1.56
C ALA A 102 -1.13 -16.61 2.62
N ASN A 103 0.09 -16.97 2.19
CA ASN A 103 1.23 -17.14 3.08
C ASN A 103 1.96 -15.83 3.38
N THR A 104 1.59 -14.70 2.78
CA THR A 104 2.27 -13.41 2.96
C THR A 104 1.29 -12.31 3.33
N ALA A 105 0.83 -11.52 2.36
CA ALA A 105 0.00 -10.34 2.59
C ALA A 105 -1.29 -10.65 3.35
N GLN A 106 -1.90 -11.81 3.10
CA GLN A 106 -3.14 -12.18 3.78
C GLN A 106 -2.92 -12.40 5.29
N GLN A 107 -1.74 -12.85 5.74
CA GLN A 107 -1.48 -12.98 7.17
C GLN A 107 -1.50 -11.61 7.87
N VAL A 108 -0.90 -10.61 7.22
CA VAL A 108 -0.88 -9.23 7.75
C VAL A 108 -2.29 -8.63 7.75
N ILE A 109 -3.06 -8.84 6.68
CA ILE A 109 -4.47 -8.40 6.60
C ILE A 109 -5.29 -8.97 7.76
N HIS A 110 -5.15 -10.26 8.09
CA HIS A 110 -5.90 -10.84 9.21
C HIS A 110 -5.50 -10.19 10.54
N ILE A 111 -4.20 -9.96 10.77
CA ILE A 111 -3.73 -9.26 11.99
C ILE A 111 -4.30 -7.84 12.07
N GLU A 112 -4.34 -7.11 10.96
CA GLU A 112 -4.90 -5.75 10.92
C GLU A 112 -6.41 -5.76 11.16
N LEU A 113 -7.15 -6.68 10.54
CA LEU A 113 -8.58 -6.83 10.75
C LEU A 113 -8.90 -7.16 12.22
N ASP A 114 -8.14 -8.07 12.84
CA ASP A 114 -8.27 -8.40 14.25
C ASP A 114 -7.92 -7.19 15.15
N THR A 115 -6.91 -6.41 14.76
CA THR A 115 -6.52 -5.18 15.47
C THR A 115 -7.63 -4.13 15.41
N PHE A 116 -8.23 -3.88 14.23
CA PHE A 116 -9.36 -2.97 14.09
C PHE A 116 -10.62 -3.49 14.80
N ALA A 117 -10.84 -4.80 14.83
CA ALA A 117 -11.97 -5.41 15.53
C ALA A 117 -11.92 -5.22 17.05
N ALA A 118 -10.74 -4.92 17.61
CA ALA A 118 -10.60 -4.56 19.03
C ALA A 118 -11.10 -3.14 19.34
N PHE A 119 -11.27 -2.28 18.34
CA PHE A 119 -11.85 -0.95 18.48
C PHE A 119 -13.36 -0.97 18.26
N SER A 120 -14.08 -0.11 18.96
CA SER A 120 -15.48 0.17 18.69
C SER A 120 -15.65 0.81 17.30
N LYS A 121 -16.87 0.72 16.75
CA LYS A 121 -17.17 1.33 15.45
C LYS A 121 -16.93 2.85 15.45
N GLU A 122 -17.25 3.52 16.55
CA GLU A 122 -17.01 4.96 16.72
C GLU A 122 -15.51 5.30 16.73
N GLU A 123 -14.69 4.49 17.41
CA GLU A 123 -13.22 4.66 17.41
C GLU A 123 -12.63 4.46 16.01
N GLN A 124 -13.08 3.42 15.29
CA GLN A 124 -12.66 3.17 13.90
C GLN A 124 -13.01 4.37 12.99
N ASP A 125 -14.27 4.82 13.03
CA ASP A 125 -14.74 5.92 12.18
C ASP A 125 -14.04 7.24 12.54
N THR A 126 -13.78 7.49 13.83
CA THR A 126 -13.03 8.66 14.29
C THR A 126 -11.58 8.62 13.82
N PHE A 127 -10.91 7.48 13.97
CA PHE A 127 -9.53 7.30 13.54
C PHE A 127 -9.38 7.56 12.04
N LEU A 128 -10.20 6.90 11.22
CA LEU A 128 -10.14 7.02 9.76
C LEU A 128 -10.44 8.45 9.30
N ASN A 129 -11.49 9.08 9.84
CA ASN A 129 -11.85 10.45 9.48
C ASN A 129 -10.73 11.46 9.81
N LEU A 130 -10.13 11.36 11.01
CA LEU A 130 -9.03 12.24 11.38
C LEU A 130 -7.78 12.00 10.51
N TYR A 131 -7.48 10.75 10.18
CA TYR A 131 -6.33 10.39 9.36
C TYR A 131 -6.50 10.85 7.91
N GLU A 132 -7.68 10.66 7.31
CA GLU A 132 -8.04 11.14 5.97
C GLU A 132 -7.95 12.66 5.89
N ARG A 133 -8.58 13.38 6.84
CA ARG A 133 -8.51 14.84 6.89
C ARG A 133 -7.09 15.36 7.00
N TYR A 134 -6.23 14.68 7.77
CA TYR A 134 -4.82 15.02 7.87
C TYR A 134 -4.11 14.80 6.53
N ALA A 135 -4.29 13.63 5.90
CA ALA A 135 -3.63 13.28 4.65
C ALA A 135 -4.01 14.23 3.50
N ASP A 136 -5.29 14.56 3.37
CA ASP A 136 -5.78 15.48 2.34
C ASP A 136 -5.25 16.91 2.56
N ALA A 137 -5.32 17.42 3.79
CA ALA A 137 -4.79 18.74 4.12
C ALA A 137 -3.26 18.81 3.91
N LEU A 138 -2.54 17.73 4.21
CA LEU A 138 -1.10 17.64 3.98
C LEU A 138 -0.78 17.67 2.48
N LYS A 139 -1.51 16.89 1.68
CA LYS A 139 -1.37 16.84 0.22
C LYS A 139 -1.56 18.21 -0.42
N GLU A 140 -2.64 18.92 -0.06
CA GLU A 140 -2.91 20.28 -0.56
C GLU A 140 -1.79 21.26 -0.20
N LYS A 141 -1.30 21.22 1.05
CA LYS A 141 -0.21 22.09 1.50
C LYS A 141 1.11 21.77 0.80
N MET A 142 1.40 20.49 0.55
CA MET A 142 2.63 20.06 -0.13
C MET A 142 2.66 20.45 -1.62
N GLN A 143 1.52 20.66 -2.28
CA GLN A 143 1.48 21.17 -3.66
C GLN A 143 2.08 22.58 -3.81
N GLN A 144 2.24 23.30 -2.69
CA GLN A 144 2.83 24.64 -2.66
C GLN A 144 4.37 24.60 -2.61
N LEU A 145 4.98 23.42 -2.43
CA LEU A 145 6.43 23.26 -2.40
C LEU A 145 7.03 23.64 -3.76
N GLN A 146 8.02 24.52 -3.72
CA GLN A 146 8.81 24.86 -4.90
C GLN A 146 10.03 23.94 -5.00
N PRO A 147 10.47 23.57 -6.22
CA PRO A 147 11.70 22.79 -6.39
C PRO A 147 12.87 23.50 -5.72
N TYR A 148 13.60 22.79 -4.86
CA TYR A 148 14.83 23.30 -4.28
C TYR A 148 15.84 23.59 -5.40
N ARG A 149 16.24 24.85 -5.52
CA ARG A 149 17.36 25.27 -6.37
C ARG A 149 18.56 25.49 -5.47
N LYS A 150 19.55 24.61 -5.57
CA LYS A 150 20.83 24.78 -4.88
C LYS A 150 21.50 26.02 -5.47
N GLU A 151 21.78 27.02 -4.63
CA GLU A 151 22.61 28.15 -5.04
C GLU A 151 24.00 27.62 -5.46
N PRO A 152 24.64 28.26 -6.47
CA PRO A 152 25.89 27.78 -7.06
C PRO A 152 27.04 27.63 -6.05
#